data_AF-A0A1M5XX53-F1
#
_entry.id   AF-A0A1M5XX53-F1
#
_cell.length_a   1.000
_cell.length_b   1.000
_cell.length_c   1.000
_cell.angle_alpha   90.00
_cell.angle_beta   90.00
_cell.angle_gamma   90.00
#
_symmetry.space_group_name_H-M   'P 1'
#
loop_
_entity.id
_entity.type
_entity.pdbx_description
1 polymer ?
#
loop_
_entity_poly.entity_id
_entity_poly.type
_entity_poly.pdbx_seq_one_letter_code
_entity_poly.pdbx_strand_id
1 'polypeptide(L)'
;MALNNAQYNEIMHEYEIKQLKSRAEADKRRDYVYAHVPGYRELDQSIPSISVDFEIGRLSGDNQSMDVLRQKLAAVIARKKSLLKEAGLPEDYLEPVYECPDCKDTGYIGTGKCHCFQQRTIKLLYAKSNLELLTSTNNFNKLSEEYYGGDDLAHFQAAEKISKSFVKNFRTDYQNIVFYGTVGTGKTFLSICIAKELLDQGTAVIYFSSSDLFRQLSDYAFDYNSKSELENLCDYLYNCELLIIDDLGTELTNSFVIAQLFTILNERDLRHRSTIISTNLSLQEIHGRYQDRVFSRIMSHFQLLKLTGTDIRLQKAKR
;
A
#
# COMPACT_ATOMS: atom_id res chain seq x y z
N MET A 1 6.83 -7.84 2.36
CA MET A 1 5.56 -7.46 1.71
C MET A 1 5.49 -8.18 0.39
N ALA A 2 4.50 -9.04 0.18
CA ALA A 2 4.17 -9.43 -1.18
C ALA A 2 2.92 -8.62 -1.55
N LEU A 3 3.13 -7.44 -2.14
CA LEU A 3 2.19 -6.99 -3.17
C LEU A 3 1.96 -8.19 -4.07
N ASN A 4 0.71 -8.46 -4.45
CA ASN A 4 0.52 -9.50 -5.46
C ASN A 4 1.26 -9.07 -6.75
N ASN A 5 1.59 -10.03 -7.62
CA ASN A 5 2.39 -9.73 -8.81
C ASN A 5 1.76 -8.62 -9.66
N ALA A 6 0.43 -8.56 -9.73
CA ALA A 6 -0.28 -7.50 -10.46
C ALA A 6 -0.07 -6.11 -9.84
N GLN A 7 -0.27 -5.95 -8.53
CA GLN A 7 -0.05 -4.70 -7.81
C GLN A 7 1.42 -4.26 -7.84
N TYR A 8 2.34 -5.22 -7.77
CA TYR A 8 3.76 -4.95 -7.89
C TYR A 8 4.09 -4.40 -9.29
N ASN A 9 3.62 -5.09 -10.33
CA ASN A 9 3.83 -4.70 -11.72
C ASN A 9 3.18 -3.35 -12.03
N GLU A 10 2.02 -3.06 -11.46
CA GLU A 10 1.35 -1.76 -11.57
C GLU A 10 2.26 -0.62 -11.08
N ILE A 11 2.81 -0.74 -9.87
CA ILE A 11 3.75 0.26 -9.32
C ILE A 11 5.04 0.33 -10.14
N MET A 12 5.58 -0.81 -10.57
CA MET A 12 6.82 -0.84 -11.38
C MET A 12 6.63 -0.20 -12.75
N HIS A 13 5.47 -0.41 -13.38
CA HIS A 13 5.14 0.22 -14.65
C HIS A 13 5.10 1.75 -14.54
N GLU A 14 4.61 2.30 -13.42
CA GLU A 14 4.68 3.75 -13.17
C GLU A 14 6.13 4.27 -13.14
N TYR A 15 7.06 3.52 -12.52
CA TYR A 15 8.48 3.88 -12.49
C TYR A 15 9.14 3.80 -13.87
N GLU A 16 8.82 2.78 -14.65
CA GLU A 16 9.28 2.65 -16.04
C GLU A 16 8.85 3.86 -16.87
N ILE A 17 7.58 4.26 -16.77
CA ILE A 17 7.05 5.44 -17.47
C ILE A 17 7.82 6.71 -17.05
N LYS A 18 8.11 6.89 -15.75
CA LYS A 18 8.85 8.06 -15.25
C LYS A 18 10.27 8.13 -15.79
N GLN A 19 10.98 7.01 -15.77
CA GLN A 19 12.33 6.95 -16.34
C GLN A 19 12.33 7.20 -17.84
N LEU A 20 11.37 6.64 -18.58
CA LEU A 20 11.25 6.87 -20.01
C LEU A 20 11.00 8.34 -20.32
N LYS A 21 10.10 9.01 -19.58
CA LYS A 21 9.85 10.45 -19.70
C LYS A 21 11.10 11.27 -19.42
N SER A 22 11.78 11.00 -18.30
CA SER A 22 13.00 11.71 -17.90
C SER A 22 14.11 11.58 -18.95
N ARG A 23 14.32 10.37 -19.49
CA ARG A 23 15.30 10.13 -20.57
C ARG A 23 14.93 10.85 -21.85
N ALA A 24 13.67 10.76 -22.28
CA ALA A 24 13.20 11.45 -23.48
C ALA A 24 13.36 12.98 -23.38
N GLU A 25 13.19 13.55 -22.18
CA GLU A 25 13.41 14.98 -21.94
C GLU A 25 14.90 15.36 -21.90
N ALA A 26 15.76 14.49 -21.37
CA ALA A 26 17.21 14.66 -21.48
C ALA A 26 17.68 14.59 -22.95
N ASP A 27 17.12 13.69 -23.75
CA ASP A 27 17.43 13.57 -25.18
C ASP A 27 17.01 14.82 -25.97
N LYS A 28 15.80 15.36 -25.72
CA LYS A 28 15.37 16.64 -26.31
C LYS A 28 16.31 17.79 -25.95
N ARG A 29 16.75 17.87 -24.69
CA ARG A 29 17.71 18.88 -24.24
C ARG A 29 19.07 18.71 -24.92
N ARG A 30 19.51 17.47 -25.15
CA ARG A 30 20.74 17.14 -25.87
C ARG A 30 20.66 17.52 -27.35
N ASP A 31 19.57 17.20 -28.03
CA ASP A 31 19.33 17.60 -29.42
C ASP A 31 19.33 19.12 -29.57
N TYR A 32 18.70 19.83 -28.63
CA TYR A 32 18.74 21.28 -28.55
C TYR A 32 20.18 21.81 -28.43
N VAL A 33 20.97 21.25 -27.50
CA VAL A 33 22.38 21.64 -27.31
C VAL A 33 23.21 21.38 -28.57
N TYR A 34 23.06 20.24 -29.22
CA TYR A 34 23.77 19.94 -30.46
C TYR A 34 23.44 20.90 -31.60
N ALA A 35 22.22 21.43 -31.65
CA ALA A 35 21.80 22.38 -32.68
C ALA A 35 22.19 23.83 -32.34
N HIS A 36 22.26 24.22 -31.07
CA HIS A 36 22.36 25.63 -30.65
C HIS A 36 23.65 26.01 -29.92
N VAL A 37 24.48 25.03 -29.50
CA VAL A 37 25.74 25.29 -28.80
C VAL A 37 26.92 24.89 -29.71
N PRO A 38 27.57 25.86 -30.39
CA PRO A 38 28.67 25.58 -31.30
C PRO A 38 29.82 24.84 -30.62
N GLY A 39 30.41 23.88 -31.35
CA GLY A 39 31.52 23.07 -30.85
C GLY A 39 31.15 21.99 -29.83
N TYR A 40 29.92 21.97 -29.28
CA TYR A 40 29.54 20.97 -28.28
C TYR A 40 29.47 19.56 -28.88
N ARG A 41 28.85 19.41 -30.06
CA ARG A 41 28.68 18.11 -30.74
C ARG A 41 30.02 17.50 -31.14
N GLU A 42 30.92 18.30 -31.71
CA GLU A 42 32.27 17.87 -32.12
C GLU A 42 33.07 17.38 -30.91
N LEU A 43 32.99 18.13 -29.82
CA LEU A 43 33.70 17.80 -28.60
C LEU A 43 33.13 16.55 -27.92
N ASP A 44 31.81 16.33 -27.97
CA ASP A 44 31.17 15.09 -27.51
C ASP A 44 31.55 13.87 -28.37
N GLN A 45 31.59 14.04 -29.69
CA GLN A 45 32.02 13.00 -30.64
C GLN A 45 33.52 12.67 -30.56
N SER A 46 34.34 13.53 -29.95
CA SER A 46 35.77 13.28 -29.72
C SER A 46 36.06 12.31 -28.57
N ILE A 47 35.10 12.06 -27.65
CA ILE A 47 35.31 11.20 -26.48
C ILE A 47 35.62 9.74 -26.88
N PRO A 48 34.85 9.09 -27.78
CA PRO A 48 35.17 7.75 -28.25
C PRO A 48 36.53 7.67 -28.94
N SER A 49 36.88 8.64 -29.79
CA SER A 49 38.17 8.64 -30.50
C SER A 49 39.35 8.75 -29.52
N ILE A 50 39.27 9.63 -28.52
CA ILE A 50 40.31 9.77 -27.48
C ILE A 50 40.56 8.44 -26.76
N SER A 51 39.51 7.66 -26.53
CA SER A 51 39.58 6.38 -25.83
C SER A 51 40.19 5.28 -26.72
N VAL A 52 39.80 5.24 -27.99
CA VAL A 52 40.36 4.30 -28.99
C VAL A 52 41.84 4.61 -29.26
N ASP A 53 42.19 5.87 -29.47
CA ASP A 53 43.56 6.30 -29.73
C ASP A 53 44.50 5.97 -28.56
N PHE A 54 44.00 6.11 -27.32
CA PHE A 54 44.76 5.74 -26.13
C PHE A 54 45.02 4.22 -26.05
N GLU A 55 44.03 3.38 -26.36
CA GLU A 55 44.20 1.92 -26.31
C GLU A 55 45.09 1.41 -27.46
N ILE A 56 44.98 1.98 -28.66
CA ILE A 56 45.87 1.70 -29.79
C ILE A 56 47.32 2.05 -29.44
N GLY A 57 47.55 3.21 -28.82
CA GLY A 57 48.88 3.61 -28.34
C GLY A 57 49.47 2.57 -27.37
N ARG A 58 48.67 2.13 -26.39
CA ARG A 58 49.10 1.15 -25.38
C ARG A 58 49.45 -0.21 -25.99
N LEU A 59 48.66 -0.67 -26.97
CA LEU A 59 48.94 -1.91 -27.72
C LEU A 59 50.18 -1.80 -28.62
N SER A 60 50.50 -0.59 -29.07
CA SER A 60 51.65 -0.29 -29.93
C SER A 60 52.95 -0.07 -29.13
N GLY A 61 52.95 -0.33 -27.82
CA GLY A 61 54.12 -0.22 -26.93
C GLY A 61 54.25 1.12 -26.20
N ASP A 62 53.27 2.02 -26.34
CA ASP A 62 53.25 3.32 -25.70
C ASP A 62 52.71 3.17 -24.25
N ASN A 63 53.60 3.14 -23.26
CA ASN A 63 53.25 2.95 -21.83
C ASN A 63 52.65 4.21 -21.18
N GLN A 64 51.76 4.93 -21.86
CA GLN A 64 51.09 6.09 -21.29
C GLN A 64 50.23 5.66 -20.08
N SER A 65 50.38 6.38 -18.96
CA SER A 65 49.56 6.12 -17.77
C SER A 65 48.08 6.37 -18.05
N MET A 66 47.22 5.59 -17.39
CA MET A 66 45.77 5.84 -17.34
C MET A 66 45.44 7.26 -16.86
N ASP A 67 46.36 7.92 -16.14
CA ASP A 67 46.19 9.31 -15.72
C ASP A 67 46.17 10.30 -16.89
N VAL A 68 46.89 10.00 -17.98
CA VAL A 68 46.89 10.84 -19.20
C VAL A 68 45.50 10.80 -19.86
N LEU A 69 44.90 9.62 -19.96
CA LEU A 69 43.53 9.46 -20.47
C LEU A 69 42.53 10.19 -19.56
N ARG A 70 42.63 10.02 -18.24
CA ARG A 70 41.76 10.71 -17.27
C ARG A 70 41.85 12.23 -17.39
N GLN A 71 43.05 12.79 -17.55
CA GLN A 71 43.26 14.22 -17.73
C GLN A 71 42.63 14.72 -19.05
N LYS A 72 42.85 14.01 -20.16
CA LYS A 72 42.23 14.35 -21.45
C LYS A 72 40.70 14.33 -21.37
N LEU A 73 40.12 13.28 -20.80
CA LEU A 73 38.67 13.18 -20.61
C LEU A 73 38.12 14.26 -19.67
N ALA A 74 38.82 14.56 -18.57
CA ALA A 74 38.44 15.63 -17.66
C ALA A 74 38.45 17.02 -18.33
N ALA A 75 39.44 17.29 -19.18
CA ALA A 75 39.52 18.54 -19.95
C ALA A 75 38.33 18.68 -20.92
N VAL A 76 37.95 17.59 -21.58
CA VAL A 76 36.77 17.55 -22.46
C VAL A 76 35.49 17.81 -21.64
N ILE A 77 35.29 17.12 -20.52
CA ILE A 77 34.12 17.33 -19.65
C ILE A 77 34.04 18.78 -19.14
N ALA A 78 35.17 19.35 -18.70
CA ALA A 78 35.24 20.74 -18.25
C ALA A 78 34.89 21.72 -19.38
N ARG A 79 35.37 21.48 -20.60
CA ARG A 79 35.03 22.32 -21.77
C ARG A 79 33.55 22.23 -22.14
N LYS A 80 32.94 21.03 -22.08
CA LYS A 80 31.48 20.86 -22.29
C LYS A 80 30.68 21.73 -21.34
N LYS A 81 31.03 21.72 -20.05
CA LYS A 81 30.39 22.56 -19.02
C LYS A 81 30.54 24.05 -19.31
N SER A 82 31.74 24.49 -19.72
CA SER A 82 31.99 25.88 -20.12
C SER A 82 31.09 26.30 -21.29
N LEU A 83 30.97 25.46 -22.32
CA LEU A 83 30.12 25.73 -23.48
C LEU A 83 28.64 25.86 -23.13
N LEU A 84 28.13 25.02 -22.22
CA LEU A 84 26.76 25.14 -21.71
C LEU A 84 26.56 26.48 -21.00
N LYS A 85 27.50 26.86 -20.12
CA LYS A 85 27.44 28.12 -19.36
C LYS A 85 27.56 29.36 -20.26
N GLU A 86 28.43 29.32 -21.27
CA GLU A 86 28.58 30.35 -22.30
C GLU A 86 27.27 30.54 -23.09
N ALA A 87 26.51 29.46 -23.31
CA ALA A 87 25.18 29.49 -23.92
C ALA A 87 24.03 29.83 -22.95
N GLY A 88 24.33 30.18 -21.69
CA GLY A 88 23.33 30.51 -20.67
C GLY A 88 22.57 29.32 -20.09
N LEU A 89 23.06 28.09 -20.31
CA LEU A 89 22.46 26.85 -19.80
C LEU A 89 23.17 26.39 -18.51
N PRO A 90 22.44 25.75 -17.56
CA PRO A 90 23.05 25.11 -16.39
C PRO A 90 24.07 24.02 -16.76
N GLU A 91 25.05 23.76 -15.89
CA GLU A 91 26.06 22.70 -16.12
C GLU A 91 25.47 21.28 -16.15
N ASP A 92 24.37 21.08 -15.43
CA ASP A 92 23.60 19.85 -15.32
C ASP A 92 22.43 19.80 -16.32
N TYR A 93 22.39 20.71 -17.30
CA TYR A 93 21.27 20.83 -18.24
C TYR A 93 20.97 19.55 -19.02
N LEU A 94 21.94 18.66 -19.18
CA LEU A 94 21.74 17.36 -19.86
C LEU A 94 21.49 16.20 -18.90
N GLU A 95 21.57 16.42 -17.59
CA GLU A 95 21.31 15.37 -16.61
C GLU A 95 19.80 15.05 -16.55
N PRO A 96 19.41 13.76 -16.52
CA PRO A 96 18.01 13.39 -16.34
C PRO A 96 17.49 13.91 -14.99
N VAL A 97 16.31 14.52 -15.02
CA VAL A 97 15.63 14.99 -13.80
C VAL A 97 14.69 13.88 -13.33
N TYR A 98 14.82 13.49 -12.07
CA TYR A 98 14.01 12.42 -11.46
C TYR A 98 13.03 13.01 -10.45
N GLU A 99 11.85 12.42 -10.33
CA GLU A 99 10.88 12.81 -9.31
C GLU A 99 11.37 12.43 -7.91
N CYS A 100 11.94 11.24 -7.76
CA CYS A 100 12.59 10.80 -6.53
C CYS A 100 14.11 10.85 -6.67
N PRO A 101 14.80 11.81 -6.01
CA PRO A 101 16.26 11.93 -6.11
C PRO A 101 17.00 10.73 -5.50
N ASP A 102 16.41 10.08 -4.48
CA ASP A 102 17.06 9.00 -3.75
C ASP A 102 17.20 7.71 -4.58
N CYS A 103 16.11 7.30 -5.23
CA CYS A 103 16.09 6.08 -6.04
C CYS A 103 16.22 6.34 -7.55
N LYS A 104 16.24 7.60 -7.98
CA LYS A 104 16.23 8.00 -9.40
C LYS A 104 15.09 7.34 -10.18
N ASP A 105 13.90 7.35 -9.57
CA ASP A 105 12.68 6.71 -10.08
C ASP A 105 12.82 5.23 -10.42
N THR A 106 13.64 4.49 -9.68
CA THR A 106 13.68 3.02 -9.75
C THR A 106 12.77 2.35 -8.72
N GLY A 107 12.37 3.10 -7.68
CA GLY A 107 11.65 2.57 -6.53
C GLY A 107 12.52 1.81 -5.52
N TYR A 108 13.82 1.65 -5.76
CA TYR A 108 14.73 0.88 -4.91
C TYR A 108 16.01 1.64 -4.59
N ILE A 109 16.56 1.40 -3.39
CA ILE A 109 17.90 1.83 -2.98
C ILE A 109 18.66 0.54 -2.64
N GLY A 110 19.55 0.11 -3.54
CA GLY A 110 20.18 -1.20 -3.45
C GLY A 110 19.15 -2.32 -3.55
N THR A 111 19.10 -3.19 -2.53
CA THR A 111 18.12 -4.29 -2.42
C THR A 111 16.84 -3.88 -1.65
N GLY A 112 16.83 -2.69 -1.04
CA GLY A 112 15.73 -2.19 -0.23
C GLY A 112 14.73 -1.36 -1.05
N LYS A 113 13.44 -1.46 -0.72
CA LYS A 113 12.41 -0.58 -1.28
C LYS A 113 12.62 0.86 -0.80
N CYS A 114 12.65 1.80 -1.73
CA CYS A 114 12.74 3.22 -1.42
C CYS A 114 11.47 3.71 -0.68
N HIS A 115 11.59 4.78 0.09
CA HIS A 115 10.45 5.43 0.76
C HIS A 115 9.32 5.77 -0.22
N CYS A 116 9.65 6.21 -1.44
CA CYS A 116 8.65 6.56 -2.45
C CYS A 116 7.90 5.33 -3.00
N PHE A 117 8.54 4.15 -3.01
CA PHE A 117 7.87 2.90 -3.35
C PHE A 117 6.92 2.46 -2.24
N GLN A 118 7.34 2.63 -0.98
CA GLN A 118 6.48 2.36 0.17
C GLN A 118 5.26 3.28 0.17
N GLN A 119 5.43 4.58 -0.10
CA GLN A 119 4.32 5.53 -0.22
C GLN A 119 3.35 5.15 -1.34
N ARG A 120 3.84 4.75 -2.51
CA ARG A 120 2.99 4.26 -3.62
C ARG A 120 2.26 2.97 -3.25
N THR A 121 2.93 2.07 -2.54
CA THR A 121 2.32 0.84 -2.01
C THR A 121 1.16 1.20 -1.08
N ILE A 122 1.38 2.09 -0.11
CA ILE A 122 0.36 2.57 0.81
C ILE A 122 -0.81 3.19 0.02
N LYS A 123 -0.53 4.11 -0.90
CA LYS A 123 -1.55 4.77 -1.72
C LYS A 123 -2.39 3.77 -2.53
N LEU A 124 -1.76 2.78 -3.15
CA LEU A 124 -2.44 1.74 -3.91
C LEU A 124 -3.35 0.90 -3.01
N LEU A 125 -2.89 0.55 -1.82
CA LEU A 125 -3.67 -0.21 -0.83
C LEU A 125 -4.86 0.62 -0.30
N TYR A 126 -4.68 1.92 -0.06
CA TYR A 126 -5.76 2.83 0.32
C TYR A 126 -6.83 2.97 -0.78
N ALA A 127 -6.41 3.16 -2.03
CA ALA A 127 -7.31 3.28 -3.16
C ALA A 127 -8.14 2.00 -3.38
N LYS A 128 -7.53 0.82 -3.16
CA LYS A 128 -8.20 -0.47 -3.32
C LYS A 128 -9.05 -0.90 -2.11
N SER A 129 -8.89 -0.26 -0.95
CA SER A 129 -9.60 -0.64 0.28
C SER A 129 -10.85 0.19 0.56
N ASN A 130 -11.19 1.19 -0.25
CA ASN A 130 -12.31 2.14 -0.01
C ASN A 130 -12.22 2.86 1.36
N LEU A 131 -11.05 2.87 2.00
CA LEU A 131 -10.84 3.37 3.37
C LEU A 131 -10.27 4.79 3.44
N GLU A 132 -9.86 5.39 2.32
CA GLU A 132 -9.17 6.70 2.31
C GLU A 132 -10.02 7.80 2.99
N LEU A 133 -11.31 7.88 2.68
CA LEU A 133 -12.21 8.85 3.30
C LEU A 133 -12.45 8.55 4.79
N LEU A 134 -12.59 7.26 5.13
CA LEU A 134 -12.93 6.81 6.49
C LEU A 134 -11.77 7.03 7.48
N THR A 135 -10.53 6.76 7.07
CA THR A 135 -9.35 6.87 7.93
C THR A 135 -8.94 8.32 8.25
N SER A 136 -9.35 9.29 7.44
CA SER A 136 -9.13 10.72 7.69
C SER A 136 -9.82 11.21 8.97
N THR A 137 -10.96 10.61 9.31
CA THR A 137 -11.80 10.98 10.45
C THR A 137 -11.81 9.93 11.57
N ASN A 138 -11.46 8.68 11.28
CA ASN A 138 -11.46 7.58 12.22
C ASN A 138 -10.04 7.04 12.43
N ASN A 139 -9.38 7.49 13.49
CA ASN A 139 -8.02 7.07 13.85
C ASN A 139 -7.76 7.23 15.36
N PHE A 140 -6.72 6.56 15.87
CA PHE A 140 -6.43 6.56 17.31
C PHE A 140 -6.17 7.97 17.88
N ASN A 141 -5.72 8.94 17.07
CA ASN A 141 -5.54 10.32 17.53
C ASN A 141 -6.87 11.06 17.77
N LYS A 142 -7.97 10.57 17.21
CA LYS A 142 -9.33 11.10 17.38
C LYS A 142 -10.18 10.29 18.36
N LEU A 143 -9.55 9.33 19.05
CA LEU A 143 -10.20 8.54 20.08
C LEU A 143 -10.50 9.42 21.30
N SER A 144 -11.69 9.27 21.88
CA SER A 144 -12.10 10.03 23.05
C SER A 144 -12.92 9.15 23.98
N GLU A 145 -12.50 9.10 25.23
CA GLU A 145 -13.15 8.32 26.30
C GLU A 145 -14.34 9.07 26.93
N GLU A 146 -14.51 10.36 26.62
CA GLU A 146 -15.50 11.25 27.26
C GLU A 146 -16.96 10.81 27.08
N TYR A 147 -17.23 9.93 26.12
CA TYR A 147 -18.56 9.46 25.76
C TYR A 147 -18.98 8.20 26.53
N TYR A 148 -18.08 7.62 27.32
CA TYR A 148 -18.29 6.38 28.06
C TYR A 148 -18.28 6.64 29.57
N GLY A 149 -19.05 5.85 30.33
CA GLY A 149 -19.08 5.92 31.79
C GLY A 149 -19.29 4.56 32.43
N GLY A 150 -18.84 4.40 33.68
CA GLY A 150 -18.98 3.13 34.41
C GLY A 150 -18.33 1.95 33.70
N ASP A 151 -19.02 0.81 33.66
CA ASP A 151 -18.53 -0.42 33.04
C ASP A 151 -18.28 -0.27 31.53
N ASP A 152 -19.01 0.62 30.84
CA ASP A 152 -18.81 0.86 29.40
C ASP A 152 -17.44 1.46 29.10
N LEU A 153 -16.93 2.32 30.00
CA LEU A 153 -15.59 2.89 29.88
C LEU A 153 -14.52 1.81 30.04
N ALA A 154 -14.67 0.92 31.03
CA ALA A 154 -13.74 -0.18 31.25
C ALA A 154 -13.70 -1.14 30.04
N HIS A 155 -14.86 -1.47 29.47
CA HIS A 155 -14.95 -2.27 28.26
C HIS A 155 -14.28 -1.58 27.06
N PHE A 156 -14.50 -0.28 26.88
CA PHE A 156 -13.89 0.49 25.79
C PHE A 156 -12.37 0.57 25.93
N GLN A 157 -11.85 0.91 27.12
CA GLN A 157 -10.40 0.96 27.39
C GLN A 157 -9.73 -0.41 27.16
N ALA A 158 -10.38 -1.50 27.56
CA ALA A 158 -9.89 -2.84 27.28
C ALA A 158 -9.84 -3.10 25.77
N ALA A 159 -10.90 -2.77 25.04
CA ALA A 159 -10.97 -2.92 23.59
C ALA A 159 -9.91 -2.08 22.87
N GLU A 160 -9.69 -0.83 23.29
CA GLU A 160 -8.64 0.04 22.77
C GLU A 160 -7.25 -0.55 23.00
N LYS A 161 -6.96 -0.98 24.24
CA LYS A 161 -5.65 -1.57 24.58
C LYS A 161 -5.36 -2.80 23.72
N ILE A 162 -6.35 -3.67 23.55
CA ILE A 162 -6.24 -4.87 22.71
C ILE A 162 -6.07 -4.48 21.24
N SER A 163 -6.78 -3.46 20.75
CA SER A 163 -6.64 -2.94 19.38
C SER A 163 -5.22 -2.43 19.12
N LYS A 164 -4.64 -1.65 20.05
CA LYS A 164 -3.26 -1.16 19.95
C LYS A 164 -2.25 -2.31 20.00
N SER A 165 -2.48 -3.31 20.86
CA SER A 165 -1.63 -4.50 20.95
C SER A 165 -1.68 -5.34 19.67
N PHE A 166 -2.87 -5.50 19.08
CA PHE A 166 -3.09 -6.20 17.83
C PHE A 166 -2.28 -5.56 16.69
N VAL A 167 -2.32 -4.23 16.55
CA VAL A 167 -1.52 -3.49 15.57
C VAL A 167 -0.03 -3.73 15.79
N LYS A 168 0.44 -3.60 17.04
CA LYS A 168 1.87 -3.74 17.39
C LYS A 168 2.40 -5.14 17.06
N ASN A 169 1.61 -6.18 17.31
CA ASN A 169 2.01 -7.58 17.17
C ASN A 169 1.52 -8.22 15.87
N PHE A 170 0.92 -7.46 14.96
CA PHE A 170 0.21 -7.98 13.78
C PHE A 170 1.06 -8.92 12.92
N ARG A 171 2.38 -8.69 12.86
CA ARG A 171 3.32 -9.49 12.06
C ARG A 171 3.89 -10.71 12.79
N THR A 172 3.74 -10.79 14.11
CA THR A 172 4.29 -11.87 14.93
C THR A 172 3.23 -12.83 15.43
N ASP A 173 2.02 -12.33 15.64
CA ASP A 173 0.95 -13.07 16.30
C ASP A 173 -0.25 -13.21 15.35
N TYR A 174 -0.73 -14.44 15.15
CA TYR A 174 -2.01 -14.69 14.49
C TYR A 174 -3.15 -14.47 15.50
N GLN A 175 -3.99 -13.47 15.24
CA GLN A 175 -5.10 -13.10 16.10
C GLN A 175 -6.31 -12.69 15.25
N ASN A 176 -7.51 -12.96 15.76
CA ASN A 176 -8.75 -12.44 15.19
C ASN A 176 -9.55 -11.72 16.27
N ILE A 177 -10.32 -10.70 15.89
CA ILE A 177 -11.09 -9.88 16.83
C ILE A 177 -12.55 -9.82 16.39
N VAL A 178 -13.47 -9.96 17.33
CA VAL A 178 -14.87 -9.58 17.13
C VAL A 178 -15.22 -8.45 18.08
N PHE A 179 -15.59 -7.30 17.52
CA PHE A 179 -16.26 -6.23 18.24
C PHE A 179 -17.77 -6.45 18.20
N TYR A 180 -18.41 -6.60 19.36
CA TYR A 180 -19.86 -6.82 19.44
C TYR A 180 -20.51 -5.96 20.52
N GLY A 181 -21.81 -5.66 20.39
CA GLY A 181 -22.57 -4.89 21.38
C GLY A 181 -23.45 -3.80 20.77
N THR A 182 -23.91 -2.84 21.58
CA THR A 182 -24.98 -1.90 21.19
C THR A 182 -24.55 -0.93 20.07
N VAL A 183 -25.52 -0.45 19.30
CA VAL A 183 -25.29 0.47 18.17
C VAL A 183 -24.61 1.76 18.64
N GLY A 184 -23.70 2.29 17.82
CA GLY A 184 -23.10 3.61 18.06
C GLY A 184 -22.02 3.68 19.13
N THR A 185 -21.50 2.54 19.61
CA THR A 185 -20.50 2.46 20.70
C THR A 185 -19.03 2.45 20.25
N GLY A 186 -18.75 2.61 18.96
CA GLY A 186 -17.37 2.74 18.45
C GLY A 186 -16.72 1.47 17.87
N LYS A 187 -17.48 0.39 17.63
CA LYS A 187 -16.96 -0.86 17.01
C LYS A 187 -16.31 -0.63 15.63
N THR A 188 -17.04 0.00 14.71
CA THR A 188 -16.53 0.37 13.38
C THR A 188 -15.35 1.34 13.49
N PHE A 189 -15.41 2.28 14.43
CA PHE A 189 -14.33 3.24 14.67
C PHE A 189 -13.02 2.53 15.04
N LEU A 190 -13.02 1.61 16.00
CA LEU A 190 -11.82 0.86 16.38
C LEU A 190 -11.30 -0.02 15.24
N SER A 191 -12.20 -0.66 14.48
CA SER A 191 -11.83 -1.45 13.30
C SER A 191 -11.11 -0.60 12.26
N ILE A 192 -11.59 0.63 12.00
CA ILE A 192 -10.94 1.57 11.07
C ILE A 192 -9.63 2.13 11.66
N CYS A 193 -9.55 2.35 12.98
CA CYS A 193 -8.30 2.77 13.63
C CYS A 193 -7.19 1.72 13.43
N ILE A 194 -7.52 0.44 13.63
CA ILE A 194 -6.60 -0.68 13.35
C ILE A 194 -6.22 -0.69 11.86
N ALA A 195 -7.22 -0.59 10.97
CA ALA A 195 -6.99 -0.58 9.53
C ALA A 195 -6.02 0.53 9.11
N LYS A 196 -6.23 1.74 9.63
CA LYS A 196 -5.38 2.89 9.35
C LYS A 196 -3.92 2.65 9.74
N GLU A 197 -3.67 2.26 10.99
CA GLU A 197 -2.30 2.05 11.46
C GLU A 197 -1.59 0.97 10.64
N LEU A 198 -2.30 -0.11 10.30
CA LEU A 198 -1.75 -1.17 9.47
C LEU A 198 -1.50 -0.72 8.03
N LEU A 199 -2.41 0.03 7.43
CA LEU A 199 -2.20 0.62 6.11
C LEU A 199 -1.02 1.59 6.10
N ASP A 200 -0.84 2.40 7.15
CA ASP A 200 0.29 3.32 7.31
C ASP A 200 1.62 2.56 7.49
N GLN A 201 1.58 1.33 8.02
CA GLN A 201 2.69 0.37 8.04
C GLN A 201 2.86 -0.42 6.73
N GLY A 202 2.03 -0.13 5.72
CA GLY A 202 2.00 -0.76 4.40
C GLY A 202 1.48 -2.21 4.39
N THR A 203 0.70 -2.60 5.39
CA THR A 203 -0.01 -3.88 5.43
C THR A 203 -1.27 -3.81 4.57
N ALA A 204 -1.53 -4.86 3.81
CA ALA A 204 -2.71 -4.95 2.95
C ALA A 204 -3.96 -5.24 3.77
N VAL A 205 -4.85 -4.25 3.85
CA VAL A 205 -6.14 -4.36 4.53
C VAL A 205 -7.26 -4.34 3.50
N ILE A 206 -8.18 -5.31 3.58
CA ILE A 206 -9.43 -5.31 2.83
C ILE A 206 -10.56 -5.03 3.81
N TYR A 207 -11.42 -4.08 3.46
CA TYR A 207 -12.58 -3.70 4.25
C TYR A 207 -13.86 -3.86 3.44
N PHE A 208 -14.84 -4.51 4.03
CA PHE A 208 -16.20 -4.57 3.50
C PHE A 208 -17.21 -4.31 4.61
N SER A 209 -18.31 -3.61 4.27
CA SER A 209 -19.54 -3.83 5.02
C SER A 209 -20.05 -5.23 4.71
N SER A 210 -20.63 -5.91 5.69
CA SER A 210 -21.12 -7.29 5.51
C SER A 210 -22.17 -7.38 4.40
N SER A 211 -23.07 -6.41 4.33
CA SER A 211 -24.07 -6.31 3.25
C SER A 211 -23.44 -6.21 1.86
N ASP A 212 -22.39 -5.39 1.70
CA ASP A 212 -21.68 -5.25 0.41
C ASP A 212 -20.89 -6.51 0.05
N LEU A 213 -20.19 -7.11 1.00
CA LEU A 213 -19.44 -8.36 0.81
C LEU A 213 -20.34 -9.46 0.26
N PHE A 214 -21.46 -9.72 0.92
CA PHE A 214 -22.34 -10.82 0.55
C PHE A 214 -23.16 -10.53 -0.70
N ARG A 215 -23.48 -9.25 -0.95
CA ARG A 215 -24.07 -8.84 -2.24
C ARG A 215 -23.11 -9.14 -3.39
N GLN A 216 -21.85 -8.71 -3.32
CA GLN A 216 -20.87 -8.98 -4.39
C GLN A 216 -20.62 -10.47 -4.60
N LEU A 217 -20.50 -11.25 -3.50
CA LEU A 217 -20.38 -12.70 -3.60
C LEU A 217 -21.60 -13.36 -4.26
N SER A 218 -22.80 -12.87 -3.95
CA SER A 218 -24.04 -13.34 -4.58
C SER A 218 -24.06 -12.98 -6.07
N ASP A 219 -23.82 -11.71 -6.40
CA ASP A 219 -23.87 -11.19 -7.77
C ASP A 219 -22.92 -11.99 -8.69
N TYR A 220 -21.67 -12.21 -8.27
CA TYR A 220 -20.71 -12.98 -9.07
C TYR A 220 -20.97 -14.49 -9.06
N ALA A 221 -21.58 -15.05 -8.01
CA ALA A 221 -21.92 -16.48 -7.98
C ALA A 221 -23.09 -16.84 -8.90
N PHE A 222 -24.00 -15.89 -9.17
CA PHE A 222 -25.18 -16.13 -10.00
C PHE A 222 -25.06 -15.55 -11.42
N ASP A 223 -23.96 -14.84 -11.75
CA ASP A 223 -23.63 -14.45 -13.12
C ASP A 223 -22.65 -15.46 -13.76
N TYR A 224 -23.11 -16.13 -14.83
CA TYR A 224 -22.33 -17.14 -15.55
C TYR A 224 -21.05 -16.57 -16.19
N ASN A 225 -21.04 -15.27 -16.51
CA ASN A 225 -19.88 -14.61 -17.10
C ASN A 225 -18.87 -14.11 -16.06
N SER A 226 -19.22 -14.12 -14.77
CA SER A 226 -18.40 -13.55 -13.68
C SER A 226 -17.60 -14.59 -12.90
N LYS A 227 -17.39 -15.80 -13.46
CA LYS A 227 -16.69 -16.87 -12.74
C LYS A 227 -15.26 -16.47 -12.36
N SER A 228 -14.54 -15.81 -13.27
CA SER A 228 -13.20 -15.29 -13.01
C SER A 228 -13.17 -14.24 -11.90
N GLU A 229 -14.16 -13.37 -11.87
CA GLU A 229 -14.32 -12.28 -10.91
C GLU A 229 -14.61 -12.83 -9.51
N LEU A 230 -15.47 -13.87 -9.42
CA LEU A 230 -15.72 -14.59 -8.18
C LEU A 230 -14.45 -15.25 -7.65
N GLU A 231 -13.73 -15.98 -8.50
CA GLU A 231 -12.47 -16.64 -8.12
C GLU A 231 -11.44 -15.61 -7.63
N ASN A 232 -11.29 -14.49 -8.34
CA ASN A 232 -10.42 -13.39 -7.94
C ASN A 232 -10.84 -12.79 -6.59
N LEU A 233 -12.12 -12.47 -6.40
CA LEU A 233 -12.64 -11.93 -5.14
C LEU A 233 -12.37 -12.89 -3.98
N CYS A 234 -12.62 -14.18 -4.17
CA CYS A 234 -12.35 -15.20 -3.16
C CYS A 234 -10.86 -15.28 -2.83
N ASP A 235 -9.98 -15.27 -3.84
CA ASP A 235 -8.53 -15.26 -3.63
C ASP A 235 -8.08 -14.05 -2.80
N TYR A 236 -8.60 -12.85 -3.11
CA TYR A 236 -8.36 -11.65 -2.31
C TYR A 236 -8.85 -11.81 -0.86
N LEU A 237 -10.07 -12.30 -0.66
CA LEU A 237 -10.66 -12.50 0.66
C LEU A 237 -9.92 -13.55 1.48
N TYR A 238 -9.31 -14.55 0.86
CA TYR A 238 -8.60 -15.62 1.58
C TYR A 238 -7.14 -15.25 1.87
N ASN A 239 -6.50 -14.48 1.00
CA ASN A 239 -5.06 -14.25 1.08
C ASN A 239 -4.65 -12.89 1.66
N CYS A 240 -5.56 -11.91 1.75
CA CYS A 240 -5.21 -10.61 2.31
C CYS A 240 -4.76 -10.73 3.78
N GLU A 241 -3.82 -9.88 4.18
CA GLU A 241 -3.22 -9.92 5.52
C GLU A 241 -4.27 -9.65 6.60
N LEU A 242 -5.12 -8.63 6.39
CA LEU A 242 -6.26 -8.33 7.24
C LEU A 242 -7.54 -8.20 6.41
N LEU A 243 -8.57 -8.94 6.79
CA LEU A 243 -9.95 -8.75 6.32
C LEU A 243 -10.78 -8.14 7.45
N ILE A 244 -11.50 -7.07 7.15
CA ILE A 244 -12.47 -6.46 8.05
C ILE A 244 -13.87 -6.63 7.46
N ILE A 245 -14.75 -7.30 8.22
CA ILE A 245 -16.17 -7.45 7.92
C ILE A 245 -16.94 -6.59 8.92
N ASP A 246 -17.35 -5.40 8.48
CA ASP A 246 -18.04 -4.43 9.32
C ASP A 246 -19.57 -4.63 9.28
N ASP A 247 -20.24 -4.39 10.41
CA ASP A 247 -21.69 -4.48 10.57
C ASP A 247 -22.29 -5.83 10.12
N LEU A 248 -21.65 -6.94 10.53
CA LEU A 248 -22.18 -8.29 10.36
C LEU A 248 -23.56 -8.42 11.03
N GLY A 249 -24.55 -8.89 10.28
CA GLY A 249 -25.95 -9.00 10.70
C GLY A 249 -26.89 -8.01 10.00
N THR A 250 -26.36 -7.11 9.18
CA THR A 250 -27.15 -6.17 8.37
C THR A 250 -27.64 -6.77 7.06
N GLU A 251 -26.96 -7.81 6.57
CA GLU A 251 -27.26 -8.49 5.32
C GLU A 251 -28.49 -9.39 5.43
N LEU A 252 -29.09 -9.72 4.28
CA LEU A 252 -30.13 -10.74 4.19
C LEU A 252 -29.51 -12.12 4.38
N THR A 253 -29.61 -12.65 5.59
CA THR A 253 -29.03 -13.95 5.92
C THR A 253 -29.85 -15.08 5.31
N ASN A 254 -29.20 -15.87 4.46
CA ASN A 254 -29.73 -17.09 3.86
C ASN A 254 -28.65 -18.19 3.92
N SER A 255 -28.99 -19.41 3.46
CA SER A 255 -28.06 -20.54 3.48
C SER A 255 -26.76 -20.28 2.71
N PHE A 256 -26.82 -19.52 1.61
CA PHE A 256 -25.65 -19.13 0.84
C PHE A 256 -24.72 -18.22 1.65
N VAL A 257 -25.25 -17.16 2.27
CA VAL A 257 -24.48 -16.23 3.12
C VAL A 257 -23.79 -16.97 4.26
N ILE A 258 -24.51 -17.86 4.95
CA ILE A 258 -23.96 -18.64 6.07
C ILE A 258 -22.83 -19.55 5.58
N ALA A 259 -23.01 -20.21 4.44
CA ALA A 259 -21.99 -21.08 3.84
C ALA A 259 -20.74 -20.29 3.41
N GLN A 260 -20.92 -19.12 2.79
CA GLN A 260 -19.82 -18.26 2.37
C GLN A 260 -19.06 -17.68 3.56
N LEU A 261 -19.76 -17.18 4.58
CA LEU A 261 -19.12 -16.72 5.80
C LEU A 261 -18.29 -17.84 6.44
N PHE A 262 -18.86 -19.03 6.59
CA PHE A 262 -18.15 -20.18 7.13
C PHE A 262 -16.88 -20.50 6.32
N THR A 263 -17.00 -20.51 4.99
CA THR A 263 -15.89 -20.78 4.07
C THR A 263 -14.78 -19.73 4.22
N ILE A 264 -15.13 -18.44 4.19
CA ILE A 264 -14.17 -17.34 4.38
C ILE A 264 -13.43 -17.47 5.70
N LEU A 265 -14.15 -17.66 6.81
CA LEU A 265 -13.52 -17.79 8.14
C LEU A 265 -12.60 -19.02 8.21
N ASN A 266 -13.03 -20.15 7.62
CA ASN A 266 -12.24 -21.37 7.65
C ASN A 266 -10.96 -21.27 6.79
N GLU A 267 -11.10 -20.78 5.56
CA GLU A 267 -10.01 -20.62 4.60
C GLU A 267 -8.95 -19.64 5.13
N ARG A 268 -9.37 -18.57 5.80
CA ARG A 268 -8.45 -17.62 6.43
C ARG A 268 -7.74 -18.19 7.65
N ASP A 269 -8.44 -18.96 8.48
CA ASP A 269 -7.84 -19.61 9.65
C ASP A 269 -6.78 -20.64 9.25
N LEU A 270 -7.04 -21.45 8.22
CA LEU A 270 -6.06 -22.40 7.66
C LEU A 270 -4.80 -21.70 7.12
N ARG A 271 -4.93 -20.46 6.63
CA ARG A 271 -3.82 -19.66 6.10
C ARG A 271 -3.19 -18.71 7.13
N HIS A 272 -3.64 -18.73 8.39
CA HIS A 272 -3.24 -17.78 9.43
C HIS A 272 -3.38 -16.31 9.00
N ARG A 273 -4.52 -15.97 8.37
CA ARG A 273 -4.85 -14.60 7.95
C ARG A 273 -5.85 -13.97 8.90
N SER A 274 -5.45 -12.86 9.53
CA SER A 274 -6.21 -12.20 10.60
C SER A 274 -7.53 -11.61 10.11
N THR A 275 -8.59 -11.76 10.87
CA THR A 275 -9.93 -11.26 10.54
C THR A 275 -10.49 -10.42 11.67
N ILE A 276 -11.06 -9.28 11.35
CA ILE A 276 -11.82 -8.44 12.28
C ILE A 276 -13.28 -8.43 11.85
N ILE A 277 -14.17 -8.68 12.79
CA ILE A 277 -15.61 -8.59 12.58
C ILE A 277 -16.16 -7.53 13.53
N SER A 278 -17.07 -6.69 13.03
CA SER A 278 -17.88 -5.81 13.87
C SER A 278 -19.35 -6.20 13.73
N THR A 279 -20.11 -6.20 14.83
CA THR A 279 -21.54 -6.57 14.79
C THR A 279 -22.34 -5.90 15.90
N ASN A 280 -23.60 -5.55 15.60
CA ASN A 280 -24.55 -5.08 16.60
C ASN A 280 -25.33 -6.23 17.28
N LEU A 281 -25.09 -7.47 16.85
CA LEU A 281 -25.74 -8.66 17.40
C LEU A 281 -25.09 -9.07 18.73
N SER A 282 -25.92 -9.53 19.66
CA SER A 282 -25.49 -10.30 20.82
C SER A 282 -25.00 -11.69 20.40
N LEU A 283 -24.25 -12.37 21.28
CA LEU A 283 -23.76 -13.73 21.00
C LEU A 283 -24.90 -14.72 20.71
N GLN A 284 -26.04 -14.56 21.37
CA GLN A 284 -27.24 -15.38 21.13
C GLN A 284 -27.84 -15.13 19.75
N GLU A 285 -27.89 -13.86 19.32
CA GLU A 285 -28.37 -13.51 17.98
C GLU A 285 -27.41 -13.98 16.89
N ILE A 286 -26.10 -13.92 17.11
CA ILE A 286 -25.11 -14.51 16.19
C ILE A 286 -25.34 -16.01 16.05
N HIS A 287 -25.52 -16.72 17.17
CA HIS A 287 -25.80 -18.16 17.17
C HIS A 287 -27.09 -18.49 16.40
N GLY A 288 -28.19 -17.79 16.69
CA GLY A 288 -29.47 -18.00 16.00
C GLY A 288 -29.43 -17.67 14.51
N ARG A 289 -28.65 -16.66 14.10
CA ARG A 289 -28.61 -16.17 12.71
C ARG A 289 -27.62 -16.94 11.84
N TYR A 290 -26.44 -17.29 12.35
CA TYR A 290 -25.36 -17.93 11.57
C TYR A 290 -25.13 -19.40 11.90
N GLN A 291 -25.95 -19.97 12.80
CA GLN A 291 -25.93 -21.39 13.18
C GLN A 291 -24.63 -21.82 13.87
N ASP A 292 -24.61 -23.10 14.29
CA ASP A 292 -23.57 -23.66 15.17
C ASP A 292 -22.16 -23.56 14.58
N ARG A 293 -21.99 -23.78 13.28
CA ARG A 293 -20.66 -23.88 12.66
C ARG A 293 -19.92 -22.54 12.65
N VAL A 294 -20.60 -21.47 12.24
CA VAL A 294 -20.01 -20.12 12.24
C VAL A 294 -19.83 -19.66 13.68
N PHE A 295 -20.84 -19.84 14.53
CA PHE A 295 -20.77 -19.44 15.93
C PHE A 295 -19.60 -20.10 16.66
N SER A 296 -19.43 -21.42 16.49
CA SER A 296 -18.30 -22.17 17.06
C SER A 296 -16.96 -21.58 16.63
N ARG A 297 -16.79 -21.31 15.33
CA ARG A 297 -15.54 -20.72 14.79
C ARG A 297 -15.25 -19.34 15.39
N ILE A 298 -16.27 -18.51 15.54
CA ILE A 298 -16.12 -17.19 16.18
C ILE A 298 -15.72 -17.36 17.65
N MET A 299 -16.39 -18.25 18.39
CA MET A 299 -16.13 -18.44 19.82
C MET A 299 -14.75 -19.04 20.13
N SER A 300 -14.20 -19.89 19.26
CA SER A 300 -12.91 -20.55 19.52
C SER A 300 -11.69 -19.83 18.92
N HIS A 301 -11.85 -19.04 17.86
CA HIS A 301 -10.72 -18.43 17.13
C HIS A 301 -10.65 -16.91 17.23
N PHE A 302 -11.62 -16.25 17.87
CA PHE A 302 -11.67 -14.79 17.98
C PHE A 302 -11.62 -14.33 19.42
N GLN A 303 -10.91 -13.23 19.63
CA GLN A 303 -11.00 -12.45 20.85
C GLN A 303 -12.27 -11.61 20.82
N LEU A 304 -13.16 -11.84 21.79
CA LEU A 304 -14.46 -11.17 21.87
C LEU A 304 -14.34 -9.88 22.68
N LEU A 305 -14.60 -8.74 22.03
CA LEU A 305 -14.53 -7.41 22.62
C LEU A 305 -15.93 -6.80 22.65
N LYS A 306 -16.53 -6.76 23.84
CA LYS A 306 -17.85 -6.19 24.06
C LYS A 306 -17.75 -4.67 24.13
N LEU A 307 -18.60 -3.97 23.40
CA LEU A 307 -18.72 -2.51 23.42
C LEU A 307 -20.19 -2.11 23.64
N THR A 308 -20.46 -1.62 24.84
CA THR A 308 -21.79 -1.16 25.28
C THR A 308 -21.78 0.33 25.59
N GLY A 309 -22.98 0.87 25.77
CA GLY A 309 -23.21 2.27 26.06
C GLY A 309 -24.19 2.91 25.10
N THR A 310 -24.38 4.21 25.29
CA THR A 310 -25.27 5.04 24.46
C THR A 310 -24.64 5.38 23.10
N ASP A 311 -25.48 5.66 22.11
CA ASP A 311 -25.02 6.01 20.77
C ASP A 311 -24.25 7.34 20.77
N ILE A 312 -22.94 7.26 20.52
CA ILE A 312 -22.01 8.39 20.49
C ILE A 312 -22.30 9.32 19.31
N ARG A 313 -22.83 8.80 18.21
CA ARG A 313 -23.21 9.60 17.04
C ARG A 313 -24.34 10.56 17.42
N LEU A 314 -25.30 10.10 18.21
CA LEU A 314 -26.38 10.93 18.76
C LEU A 314 -25.88 11.94 19.80
N GLN A 315 -24.91 11.57 20.63
CA GLN A 315 -24.31 12.52 21.57
C GLN A 315 -23.56 13.65 20.86
N LYS A 316 -22.80 13.32 19.81
CA LYS A 316 -22.07 14.30 19.00
C LYS A 316 -22.99 15.25 18.25
N ALA A 317 -24.14 14.78 17.76
CA ALA A 317 -25.12 15.62 17.07
C ALA A 317 -25.85 16.63 17.99
N LYS A 318 -25.79 16.43 19.32
CA LYS A 318 -26.42 17.31 20.32
C LYS A 318 -25.50 18.40 20.85
N ARG A 319 -24.19 18.32 20.58
CA ARG A 319 -23.18 19.32 20.96
C ARG A 319 -22.94 20.26 19.78
#